data_AF-A0A919Y1P0-F1
#
_entry.id   AF-A0A919Y1P0-F1
#
_cell.length_a   1.000
_cell.length_b   1.000
_cell.length_c   1.000
_cell.angle_alpha   90.00
_cell.angle_beta   90.00
_cell.angle_gamma   90.00
#
_symmetry.space_group_name_H-M   'P 1'
#
loop_
_entity.id
_entity.type
_entity.pdbx_description
1 polymer ?
#
loop_
_entity_poly.entity_id
_entity_poly.type
_entity_poly.pdbx_seq_one_letter_code
_entity_poly.pdbx_strand_id
1 'polypeptide(L)'
;MYMDQTMARKAQLDTRELLLLESEVKNQGKNMVVAYILWYFLGMFGGHRFYMGRTGSAVAQLILSLTMIGMIVTAIWWIVDAFLVHTWVKEHNTMVEHRTMDRIFHDRGRSAEYPI
;
A
#
# COMPACT_ATOMS: atom_id res chain seq x y z
N MET A 1 -16.03 8.22 -8.94
CA MET A 1 -15.90 9.69 -8.89
C MET A 1 -14.54 10.19 -8.39
N TYR A 2 -13.72 9.40 -7.67
CA TYR A 2 -12.37 9.83 -7.22
C TYR A 2 -11.27 9.74 -8.30
N MET A 3 -11.32 8.70 -9.16
CA MET A 3 -10.31 8.43 -10.21
C MET A 3 -10.21 9.52 -11.28
N ASP A 4 -11.31 10.22 -11.55
CA ASP A 4 -11.37 11.29 -12.56
C ASP A 4 -10.54 12.51 -12.13
N GLN A 5 -10.61 12.86 -10.84
CA GLN A 5 -9.84 13.98 -10.28
C GLN A 5 -8.33 13.72 -10.25
N THR A 6 -7.91 12.48 -9.99
CA THR A 6 -6.48 12.11 -10.00
C THR A 6 -5.90 12.19 -11.42
N MET A 7 -6.66 11.80 -12.44
CA MET A 7 -6.24 11.86 -13.84
C MET A 7 -6.11 13.31 -14.32
N ALA A 8 -7.08 14.16 -13.96
CA ALA A 8 -7.03 15.59 -14.26
C ALA A 8 -5.81 16.28 -13.60
N ARG A 9 -5.47 15.93 -12.35
CA ARG A 9 -4.27 16.46 -11.68
C ARG A 9 -2.97 15.99 -12.34
N LYS A 10 -2.88 14.71 -12.74
CA LYS A 10 -1.70 14.20 -13.46
C LYS A 10 -1.48 14.91 -14.79
N ALA A 11 -2.56 15.25 -15.50
CA ALA A 11 -2.47 15.97 -16.77
C ALA A 11 -1.91 17.40 -16.63
N GLN A 12 -1.91 17.96 -15.41
CA GLN A 12 -1.34 19.28 -15.11
C GLN A 12 0.14 19.24 -14.70
N LEU A 13 0.73 18.06 -14.56
CA LEU A 13 2.14 17.89 -14.21
C LEU A 13 3.02 18.00 -15.45
N ASP A 14 4.17 18.65 -15.30
CA ASP A 14 5.22 18.58 -16.31
C ASP A 14 5.84 17.17 -16.35
N THR A 15 6.51 16.84 -17.45
CA THR A 15 7.17 15.55 -17.63
C THR A 15 8.14 15.23 -16.48
N ARG A 16 8.86 16.24 -15.96
CA ARG A 16 9.79 16.05 -14.83
C ARG A 16 9.06 15.68 -13.54
N GLU A 17 7.97 16.37 -13.25
CA GLU A 17 7.17 16.13 -12.04
C GLU A 17 6.44 14.78 -12.12
N LEU A 18 5.98 14.39 -13.31
CA LEU A 18 5.36 13.08 -13.54
C LEU A 18 6.36 11.95 -13.32
N LEU A 19 7.59 12.09 -13.82
CA LEU A 19 8.67 11.14 -13.56
C LEU A 19 9.02 11.05 -12.07
N LEU A 20 9.04 12.17 -11.35
CA LEU A 20 9.27 12.19 -9.91
C LEU A 20 8.13 11.49 -9.16
N LEU A 21 6.88 11.79 -9.50
CA LEU A 21 5.70 11.14 -8.93
C LEU A 21 5.75 9.62 -9.13
N GLU A 22 6.00 9.16 -10.35
CA GLU A 22 6.10 7.74 -10.68
C GLU A 22 7.28 7.08 -9.96
N SER A 23 8.43 7.75 -9.87
CA SER A 23 9.60 7.23 -9.15
C SER A 23 9.33 7.02 -7.67
N GLU A 24 8.59 7.93 -7.04
CA GLU A 24 8.26 7.87 -5.61
C GLU A 24 7.19 6.79 -5.35
N VAL A 25 6.18 6.69 -6.21
CA VAL A 25 5.19 5.59 -6.16
C VAL A 25 5.87 4.25 -6.39
N LYS A 26 6.86 4.16 -7.27
CA LYS A 26 7.62 2.93 -7.51
C LYS A 26 8.55 2.57 -6.35
N ASN A 27 9.19 3.56 -5.72
CA ASN A 27 10.14 3.34 -4.62
C ASN A 27 9.45 3.08 -3.28
N GLN A 28 8.36 3.79 -2.99
CA GLN A 28 7.65 3.68 -1.71
C GLN A 28 6.37 2.86 -1.79
N GLY A 29 5.87 2.58 -2.99
CA GLY A 29 4.75 1.68 -3.19
C GLY A 29 5.09 0.24 -2.82
N LYS A 30 4.09 -0.47 -2.32
CA LYS A 30 4.19 -1.91 -2.03
C LYS A 30 3.86 -2.71 -3.30
N ASN A 31 4.68 -3.73 -3.54
CA ASN A 31 4.46 -4.64 -4.67
C ASN A 31 3.41 -5.69 -4.32
N MET A 32 2.33 -5.75 -5.11
CA MET A 32 1.24 -6.73 -4.95
C MET A 32 1.75 -8.16 -5.06
N VAL A 33 2.66 -8.45 -5.99
CA VAL A 33 3.20 -9.80 -6.20
C VAL A 33 3.97 -10.26 -4.96
N VAL A 34 4.81 -9.38 -4.41
CA VAL A 34 5.56 -9.68 -3.17
C VAL A 34 4.60 -9.92 -2.01
N ALA A 35 3.53 -9.13 -1.89
CA ALA A 35 2.52 -9.32 -0.85
C ALA A 35 1.80 -10.68 -0.95
N TYR A 36 1.47 -11.14 -2.17
CA TYR A 36 0.86 -12.45 -2.38
C TYR A 36 1.84 -13.60 -2.16
N ILE A 37 3.10 -13.46 -2.54
CA ILE A 37 4.15 -14.46 -2.24
C ILE A 37 4.29 -14.61 -0.73
N LEU A 38 4.37 -13.50 0.00
CA LEU A 38 4.48 -13.52 1.45
C LEU A 38 3.23 -14.10 2.12
N TRP A 39 2.04 -13.81 1.58
CA TRP A 39 0.79 -14.41 2.03
C TRP A 39 0.72 -15.91 1.74
N TYR A 40 1.22 -16.38 0.61
CA TYR A 40 1.20 -17.81 0.29
C TYR A 40 2.16 -18.62 1.16
N PHE A 41 3.42 -18.18 1.29
CA PHE A 41 4.45 -18.91 2.04
C PHE A 41 4.35 -18.70 3.55
N LEU A 42 3.99 -17.50 4.00
CA LEU A 42 4.02 -17.09 5.41
C LEU A 42 2.62 -16.87 5.99
N GLY A 43 1.57 -17.09 5.20
CA GLY A 43 0.18 -16.79 5.59
C GLY A 43 -0.35 -17.66 6.71
N MET A 44 0.01 -18.94 6.79
CA MET A 44 -0.39 -19.79 7.92
C MET A 44 0.25 -19.35 9.25
N PHE A 45 1.40 -18.70 9.19
CA PHE A 45 2.12 -18.16 10.35
C PHE A 45 1.82 -16.67 10.63
N GLY A 46 1.01 -16.01 9.78
CA GLY A 46 0.70 -14.58 9.91
C GLY A 46 1.82 -13.62 9.47
N GLY A 47 2.82 -14.12 8.73
CA GLY A 47 3.99 -13.35 8.33
C GLY A 47 3.71 -12.17 7.39
N HIS A 48 2.70 -12.29 6.53
CA HIS A 48 2.27 -11.19 5.65
C HIS A 48 1.71 -10.00 6.43
N ARG A 49 1.13 -10.21 7.62
CA ARG A 49 0.64 -9.12 8.48
C ARG A 49 1.76 -8.36 9.16
N PHE A 50 2.86 -9.04 9.52
CA PHE A 50 4.07 -8.36 9.99
C PHE A 50 4.62 -7.42 8.91
N TYR A 51 4.65 -7.85 7.65
CA TYR A 51 5.08 -7.01 6.52
C TYR A 51 4.15 -5.81 6.25
N MET A 52 2.87 -5.94 6.56
CA MET A 52 1.91 -4.84 6.43
C MET A 52 1.82 -3.92 7.65
N GLY A 53 2.68 -4.12 8.66
CA GLY A 53 2.69 -3.30 9.88
C GLY A 53 1.51 -3.58 10.82
N ARG A 54 0.79 -4.68 10.61
CA ARG A 54 -0.36 -5.11 11.44
C ARG A 54 0.11 -6.13 12.50
N THR A 55 0.97 -5.69 13.40
CA THR A 55 1.65 -6.55 14.38
C THR A 55 0.69 -7.23 15.35
N GLY A 56 -0.36 -6.53 15.82
CA GLY A 56 -1.32 -7.09 16.77
C GLY A 56 -2.11 -8.28 16.21
N SER A 57 -2.60 -8.16 14.98
CA SER A 57 -3.32 -9.25 14.31
C SER A 57 -2.41 -10.35 13.78
N ALA A 58 -1.11 -10.06 13.59
CA ALA A 58 -0.09 -11.06 13.27
C ALA A 58 0.22 -11.95 14.48
N VAL A 59 0.36 -11.36 15.69
CA VAL A 59 0.59 -12.10 16.94
C VAL A 59 -0.61 -12.98 17.29
N ALA A 60 -1.84 -12.45 17.16
CA ALA A 60 -3.05 -13.25 17.38
C ALA A 60 -3.11 -14.48 16.46
N GLN A 61 -2.70 -14.32 15.20
CA GLN A 61 -2.67 -15.41 14.22
C GLN A 61 -1.56 -16.44 14.52
N LEU A 62 -0.42 -15.99 15.02
CA LEU A 62 0.68 -16.86 15.46
C LEU A 62 0.30 -17.69 16.69
N ILE A 63 -0.44 -17.10 17.64
CA ILE A 63 -0.95 -17.83 18.81
C ILE A 63 -2.02 -18.86 18.39
N LEU A 64 -2.91 -18.48 17.47
CA LEU A 64 -3.94 -19.38 16.94
C LEU A 64 -3.33 -20.55 16.17
N SER A 65 -2.30 -20.32 15.34
CA SER A 65 -1.68 -21.37 14.54
C SER A 65 -0.98 -22.45 15.37
N LEU A 66 -0.62 -22.16 16.63
CA LEU A 66 -0.08 -23.13 17.59
C LEU A 66 -1.14 -24.08 18.18
N THR A 67 -2.42 -23.80 17.95
CA THR A 67 -3.54 -24.63 18.45
C THR A 67 -4.17 -25.43 17.31
N MET A 68 -4.55 -26.68 17.58
CA MET A 68 -5.14 -27.57 16.56
C MET A 68 -6.48 -27.02 16.01
N ILE A 69 -7.29 -26.40 16.88
CA ILE A 69 -8.54 -25.70 16.51
C ILE A 69 -8.22 -24.41 15.72
N GLY A 70 -7.19 -23.70 16.14
CA GLY A 70 -6.79 -22.47 15.48
C GLY A 70 -6.29 -22.70 14.06
N MET A 71 -5.78 -23.88 13.68
CA MET A 71 -5.45 -24.17 12.27
C MET A 71 -6.66 -24.05 11.33
N ILE A 72 -7.84 -24.54 11.74
CA ILE A 72 -9.07 -24.45 10.92
C ILE A 72 -9.51 -22.99 10.78
N VAL A 73 -9.49 -22.25 11.89
CA VAL A 73 -9.80 -20.81 11.91
C VAL A 73 -8.81 -20.03 11.06
N THR A 74 -7.51 -20.36 11.14
CA THR A 74 -6.43 -19.71 10.39
C THR A 74 -6.55 -19.99 8.90
N ALA A 75 -7.01 -21.17 8.50
CA ALA A 75 -7.26 -21.50 7.09
C ALA A 75 -8.40 -20.68 6.48
N ILE A 76 -9.52 -20.52 7.21
CA ILE A 76 -10.63 -19.65 6.77
C ILE A 76 -10.16 -18.19 6.73
N TRP A 77 -9.43 -17.76 7.75
CA TRP A 77 -8.89 -16.41 7.82
C TRP A 77 -7.89 -16.12 6.69
N TRP A 78 -7.06 -17.11 6.33
CA TRP A 78 -6.12 -17.01 5.23
C TRP A 78 -6.81 -16.66 3.90
N ILE A 79 -7.95 -17.29 3.61
CA ILE A 79 -8.77 -16.99 2.41
C ILE A 79 -9.28 -15.54 2.45
N VAL A 80 -9.80 -15.10 3.60
CA VAL A 80 -10.27 -13.72 3.78
C VAL A 80 -9.12 -12.73 3.55
N ASP A 81 -7.95 -13.01 4.10
CA ASP A 81 -6.76 -12.17 3.92
C ASP A 81 -6.30 -12.07 2.46
N ALA A 82 -6.58 -13.06 1.61
CA ALA A 82 -6.29 -12.98 0.16
C ALA A 82 -6.98 -11.78 -0.50
N PHE A 83 -8.20 -11.46 -0.07
CA PHE A 83 -8.95 -10.30 -0.55
C PHE A 83 -8.47 -9.01 0.11
N LEU A 84 -8.16 -9.04 1.41
CA LEU A 84 -7.68 -7.85 2.11
C LEU A 84 -6.29 -7.39 1.66
N VAL A 85 -5.40 -8.31 1.28
CA VAL A 85 -4.07 -8.01 0.73
C VAL A 85 -4.19 -7.08 -0.47
N HIS A 86 -5.13 -7.33 -1.38
CA HIS A 86 -5.37 -6.45 -2.53
C HIS A 86 -5.76 -5.03 -2.09
N THR A 87 -6.70 -4.92 -1.15
CA THR A 87 -7.16 -3.64 -0.62
C THR A 87 -6.02 -2.87 0.04
N TRP A 88 -5.22 -3.53 0.88
CA TRP A 88 -4.13 -2.89 1.62
C TRP A 88 -3.01 -2.39 0.70
N VAL A 89 -2.63 -3.19 -0.32
CA VAL A 89 -1.62 -2.76 -1.29
C VAL A 89 -2.12 -1.59 -2.12
N LYS A 90 -3.38 -1.64 -2.57
CA LYS A 90 -3.99 -0.56 -3.35
C LYS A 90 -4.10 0.73 -2.54
N GLU A 91 -4.54 0.63 -1.29
CA GLU A 91 -4.68 1.76 -0.37
C GLU A 91 -3.33 2.41 -0.06
N HIS A 92 -2.29 1.61 0.19
CA HIS A 92 -0.94 2.12 0.44
C HIS A 92 -0.38 2.86 -0.78
N ASN A 93 -0.48 2.27 -1.98
CA ASN A 93 0.04 2.87 -3.20
C ASN A 93 -0.71 4.17 -3.56
N THR A 94 -2.03 4.19 -3.38
CA THR A 94 -2.85 5.40 -3.59
C THR A 94 -2.47 6.50 -2.61
N MET A 95 -2.16 6.15 -1.35
CA MET A 95 -1.75 7.12 -0.34
C MET A 95 -0.37 7.72 -0.62
N VAL A 96 0.58 6.93 -1.12
CA VAL A 96 1.89 7.43 -1.57
C VAL A 96 1.70 8.39 -2.73
N GLU A 97 0.90 8.02 -3.72
CA GLU A 97 0.60 8.86 -4.88
C GLU A 97 0.01 10.22 -4.49
N HIS A 98 -0.98 10.24 -3.58
CA HIS A 98 -1.59 11.48 -3.11
C HIS A 98 -0.60 12.36 -2.34
N ARG A 99 0.17 11.78 -1.42
CA ARG A 99 1.17 12.54 -0.65
C ARG A 99 2.22 13.19 -1.54
N THR A 100 2.67 12.48 -2.57
CA THR A 100 3.66 13.00 -3.51
C THR A 100 3.06 14.07 -4.42
N MET A 101 1.83 13.85 -4.90
CA MET A 101 1.08 14.82 -5.68
C MET A 101 0.90 16.14 -4.90
N ASP A 102 0.47 16.07 -3.64
CA ASP A 102 0.26 17.25 -2.79
C ASP A 102 1.58 18.01 -2.53
N ARG A 103 2.70 17.29 -2.36
CA ARG A 103 4.03 17.91 -2.24
C ARG A 103 4.43 18.66 -3.51
N ILE A 104 4.24 18.07 -4.68
CA ILE A 104 4.58 18.69 -5.97
C ILE A 104 3.78 19.98 -6.17
N PHE A 105 2.46 19.95 -5.95
CA PHE A 105 1.63 21.15 -6.07
C PHE A 105 1.96 22.22 -5.02
N HIS A 106 2.29 21.80 -3.80
CA HIS A 106 2.73 22.72 -2.74
C HIS A 106 4.07 23.40 -3.08
N ASP A 107 5.04 22.64 -3.60
CA ASP A 107 6.34 23.16 -4.03
C ASP A 107 6.22 24.09 -5.25
N ARG A 108 5.33 23.77 -6.18
CA ARG A 108 4.99 24.62 -7.33
C ARG A 108 4.38 25.96 -6.88
N GLY A 109 3.47 25.94 -5.90
CA GLY A 109 2.88 27.15 -5.32
C GLY A 109 3.94 28.05 -4.66
N ARG A 110 4.88 27.46 -3.91
CA ARG A 110 6.02 28.21 -3.34
C ARG A 110 6.94 28.80 -4.40
N SER A 111 7.15 28.11 -5.52
CA SER A 111 8.03 28.58 -6.60
C SER A 111 7.46 29.80 -7.35
N ALA A 112 6.14 30.00 -7.34
CA ALA A 112 5.50 31.18 -7.91
C ALA A 112 5.53 32.41 -6.99
N GLU A 113 5.73 32.22 -5.68
CA GLU A 113 5.71 33.29 -4.67
C GLU A 113 7.08 33.97 -4.48
N TYR A 114 8.16 33.38 -5.02
CA TYR A 114 9.49 34.00 -5.11
C TYR A 114 9.86 34.27 -6.58
N PRO A 115 9.32 35.32 -7.21
CA PRO A 115 9.90 35.82 -8.44
C PRO A 115 11.27 36.42 -8.11
N ILE A 116 12.34 35.77 -8.56
CA ILE A 116 13.67 36.41 -8.69
C ILE A 116 13.63 37.46 -9.79
#